data_AF-A0A958IV40-F1
#
_entry.id   AF-A0A958IV40-F1
#
_cell.length_a   1.000
_cell.length_b   1.000
_cell.length_c   1.000
_cell.angle_alpha   90.00
_cell.angle_beta   90.00
_cell.angle_gamma   90.00
#
_symmetry.space_group_name_H-M   'P 1'
#
loop_
_entity.id
_entity.type
_entity.pdbx_description
1 polymer ?
#
loop_
_entity_poly.entity_id
_entity_poly.type
_entity_poly.pdbx_seq_one_letter_code
_entity_poly.pdbx_strand_id
1 'polypeptide(L)' 'LELGELMALDALERNESCGGHFREDFQTPEGEALRDDENYCYTAIWEDQGTGKKPLMHKEPLTFEYVKLTQRSYK' A
#
# COMPACT_ATOMS: atom_id res chain seq x y z
N LEU A 1 10.25 12.00 -12.79
CA LEU A 1 9.61 10.68 -12.68
C LEU A 1 8.25 10.83 -13.32
N GLU A 2 7.88 9.94 -14.23
CA GLU A 2 6.53 9.92 -14.78
C GLU A 2 5.58 9.16 -13.85
N LEU A 3 4.26 9.35 -13.99
CA LEU A 3 3.27 8.71 -13.12
C LEU A 3 3.42 7.19 -13.04
N GLY A 4 3.72 6.51 -14.15
CA GLY A 4 3.89 5.06 -14.16
C GLY A 4 5.09 4.57 -13.35
N GLU A 5 6.20 5.30 -13.38
CA GLU A 5 7.37 5.00 -12.55
C GLU A 5 7.06 5.22 -11.07
N LEU A 6 6.24 6.23 -10.76
CA LEU A 6 5.84 6.52 -9.38
C LEU A 6 4.94 5.42 -8.81
N MET A 7 4.01 4.92 -9.62
CA MET A 7 3.15 3.80 -9.24
C MET A 7 3.97 2.52 -9.00
N ALA A 8 4.99 2.25 -9.84
CA ALA A 8 5.87 1.11 -9.63
C ALA A 8 6.73 1.24 -8.37
N LEU A 9 7.20 2.45 -8.06
CA LEU A 9 7.94 2.76 -6.84
C LEU A 9 7.05 2.58 -5.60
N ASP A 10 5.82 3.13 -5.61
CA ASP A 10 4.86 2.97 -4.51
C ASP A 10 4.53 1.49 -4.24
N ALA A 11 4.31 0.72 -5.31
CA ALA A 11 4.06 -0.71 -5.22
C ALA A 11 5.27 -1.48 -4.63
N LEU A 12 6.50 -1.07 -4.95
CA LEU A 12 7.72 -1.68 -4.43
C LEU A 12 7.90 -1.41 -2.92
N GLU A 13 7.61 -0.19 -2.47
CA GLU A 13 7.71 0.21 -1.05
C GLU A 13 6.68 -0.51 -0.16
N ARG A 14 5.59 -1.03 -0.74
CA ARG A 14 4.48 -1.67 -0.02
C ARG A 14 4.57 -3.20 -0.04
N ASN A 15 5.08 -3.79 1.05
CA ASN A 15 5.20 -5.24 1.25
C ASN A 15 3.95 -5.85 1.92
N GLU A 16 2.80 -5.74 1.26
CA GLU A 16 1.54 -6.39 1.62
C GLU A 16 0.70 -6.67 0.35
N SER A 17 -0.44 -7.34 0.50
CA SER A 17 -1.52 -7.29 -0.49
C SER A 17 -2.77 -6.65 0.12
N CYS A 18 -3.27 -5.59 -0.50
CA CYS A 18 -4.44 -4.85 -0.04
C CYS A 18 -5.24 -4.29 -1.22
N GLY A 19 -6.48 -4.77 -1.40
CA GLY A 19 -7.35 -4.31 -2.47
C GLY A 19 -6.79 -4.62 -3.86
N GLY A 20 -6.58 -3.60 -4.69
CA GLY A 20 -6.03 -3.74 -6.04
C GLY A 20 -4.50 -3.90 -6.09
N HIS A 21 -3.79 -3.66 -4.97
CA HIS A 21 -2.37 -3.95 -4.84
C HIS A 21 -2.22 -5.39 -4.37
N PHE A 22 -1.80 -6.28 -5.28
CA PHE A 22 -1.68 -7.71 -5.00
C PHE A 22 -0.28 -8.21 -5.34
N ARG A 23 0.35 -8.84 -4.35
CA ARG A 23 1.68 -9.46 -4.44
C ARG A 23 1.57 -10.92 -4.06
N GLU A 24 2.01 -11.81 -4.95
CA GLU A 24 1.97 -13.25 -4.69
C GLU A 24 2.80 -13.68 -3.47
N ASP A 25 3.83 -12.90 -3.13
CA ASP A 25 4.64 -13.09 -1.92
C ASP A 25 3.86 -12.76 -0.62
N PHE A 26 2.74 -12.03 -0.74
CA PHE A 26 1.90 -11.55 0.37
C PHE A 26 0.44 -11.95 0.14
N GLN A 27 0.20 -13.25 0.00
CA GLN A 27 -1.14 -13.83 -0.10
C GLN A 27 -1.33 -14.92 0.96
N THR A 28 -2.58 -15.21 1.31
CA THR A 28 -2.91 -16.36 2.15
C THR A 28 -2.65 -17.68 1.39
N PRO A 29 -2.57 -18.83 2.07
CA PRO A 29 -2.45 -20.14 1.39
C PRO A 29 -3.56 -20.42 0.35
N GLU A 30 -4.70 -19.75 0.49
CA GLU A 30 -5.86 -19.84 -0.40
C GLU A 30 -5.80 -18.87 -1.60
N GLY A 31 -4.74 -18.06 -1.71
CA GLY A 31 -4.56 -17.08 -2.78
C GLY A 31 -5.31 -15.77 -2.57
N GLU A 32 -5.76 -15.47 -1.35
CA GLU A 32 -6.40 -14.19 -1.03
C GLU A 32 -5.39 -13.14 -0.57
N ALA A 33 -5.74 -11.85 -0.69
CA ALA A 33 -4.88 -10.77 -0.26
C ALA A 33 -4.57 -10.86 1.26
N LEU A 34 -3.29 -10.93 1.60
CA LEU A 34 -2.81 -10.85 2.98
C LEU A 34 -2.44 -9.39 3.28
N ARG A 35 -3.38 -8.68 3.91
CA ARG A 35 -3.22 -7.28 4.33
C ARG A 35 -2.46 -7.19 5.65
N ASP A 36 -1.61 -6.18 5.80
CA ASP A 36 -0.83 -5.93 7.01
C ASP A 36 -1.19 -4.56 7.61
N ASP A 37 -2.21 -4.58 8.47
CA ASP A 37 -2.72 -3.40 9.16
C ASP A 37 -1.76 -2.86 10.23
N GLU A 38 -0.74 -3.61 10.65
CA GLU A 38 0.24 -3.11 11.63
C GLU A 38 1.22 -2.15 10.97
N ASN A 39 1.68 -2.49 9.76
CA ASN A 39 2.72 -1.71 9.06
C ASN A 39 2.16 -0.78 7.99
N TYR A 40 1.02 -1.09 7.37
CA TYR A 40 0.51 -0.39 6.17
C TYR A 40 -0.87 0.27 6.33
N CYS A 41 -1.30 0.53 7.58
CA CYS A 41 -2.52 1.29 7.86
C CYS A 41 -2.31 2.81 7.64
N TYR A 42 -2.00 3.19 6.40
CA TYR A 42 -1.76 4.57 5.99
C TYR A 42 -2.05 4.78 4.50
N THR A 43 -2.26 6.04 4.12
CA THR A 43 -2.21 6.48 2.72
C THR A 43 -0.82 7.04 2.41
N ALA A 44 -0.25 6.63 1.27
CA ALA A 44 1.02 7.14 0.78
C ALA A 44 0.77 8.37 -0.10
N ILE A 45 1.51 9.44 0.14
CA ILE A 45 1.49 10.66 -0.66
C ILE A 45 2.91 10.91 -1.14
N TRP A 46 3.09 11.11 -2.43
CA TRP A 46 4.41 11.35 -3.01
C TRP A 46 4.54 12.80 -3.45
N GLU A 47 5.45 13.52 -2.81
CA GLU A 47 5.76 14.91 -3.13
C GLU A 47 6.82 14.98 -4.24
N ASP A 48 6.53 15.74 -5.30
CA ASP A 48 7.51 16.08 -6.33
C ASP A 48 8.54 17.06 -5.76
N GLN A 49 9.81 16.64 -5.76
CA GLN A 49 10.95 17.42 -5.26
C GLN A 49 11.65 18.22 -6.37
N GLY A 50 11.16 18.15 -7.60
CA GLY A 50 11.75 18.77 -8.79
C GLY A 50 12.75 17.88 -9.53
N THR A 51 13.18 18.35 -10.70
CA THR A 51 13.99 17.58 -11.65
C THR A 51 15.27 17.01 -11.03
N GLY A 52 15.51 15.71 -11.24
CA GLY A 52 16.71 15.01 -10.80
C GLY A 52 16.71 14.58 -9.33
N LYS A 53 15.65 14.90 -8.57
CA LYS A 53 15.48 14.42 -7.20
C LYS A 53 14.49 13.26 -7.14
N LYS A 54 14.69 12.37 -6.17
CA LYS A 54 13.72 11.32 -5.85
C LYS A 54 12.48 11.98 -5.21
N PRO A 55 11.27 11.48 -5.49
CA PRO A 55 10.08 11.96 -4.81
C PRO A 55 10.15 11.61 -3.33
N LEU A 56 9.54 12.44 -2.48
CA LEU A 56 9.50 12.22 -1.04
C LEU A 56 8.17 11.56 -0.67
N MET A 57 8.22 10.42 0.00
CA MET A 57 7.02 9.76 0.50
C MET A 57 6.63 10.31 1.88
N HIS A 58 5.36 10.72 1.98
CA HIS A 58 4.68 11.01 3.23
C HIS A 58 3.68 9.90 3.53
N LYS A 59 3.49 9.59 4.81
CA LYS A 59 2.50 8.62 5.28
C LYS A 59 1.47 9.34 6.12
N GLU A 60 0.21 9.25 5.73
CA GLU A 60 -0.92 9.73 6.52
C GLU A 60 -1.61 8.53 7.19
N PRO A 61 -1.55 8.42 8.53
CA PRO A 61 -2.16 7.29 9.24
C PRO A 61 -3.67 7.22 9.04
N LEU A 62 -4.20 6.02 8.85
CA LEU A 62 -5.64 5.79 8.79
C LEU A 62 -6.13 5.30 10.16
N THR A 63 -7.16 5.97 10.70
CA THR A 63 -7.78 5.58 11.99
C THR A 63 -9.24 5.24 11.80
N PHE A 64 -9.66 4.12 12.39
CA PHE A 64 -11.02 3.59 12.23
C PHE A 64 -11.73 3.50 13.59
N GLU A 65 -12.60 4.46 13.89
CA GLU A 65 -13.33 4.55 15.17
C GLU A 65 -14.55 3.63 15.23
N TYR A 66 -15.37 3.64 14.18
CA TYR A 66 -16.69 3.00 14.19
C TYR A 66 -16.69 1.57 13.65
N VAL A 67 -15.80 1.27 12.70
CA VAL A 67 -15.72 -0.03 12.04
C VAL A 67 -14.30 -0.53 12.18
N LYS A 68 -14.11 -1.55 13.02
CA LYS A 68 -12.80 -2.16 13.20
C LYS A 68 -12.35 -2.86 11.93
N LEU A 69 -11.05 -2.81 11.67
CA LEU A 69 -10.43 -3.50 10.56
C LEU A 69 -10.60 -5.02 10.71
N THR A 70 -11.04 -5.65 9.63
CA THR A 70 -11.11 -7.11 9.51
C THR A 70 -10.47 -7.52 8.20
N GLN A 71 -9.91 -8.74 8.15
CA GLN A 71 -9.47 -9.33 6.89
C GLN A 71 -10.70 -9.75 6.07
N ARG A 72 -10.69 -9.40 4.78
CA ARG A 72 -11.78 -9.73 3.86
C ARG A 72 -11.49 -11.08 3.20
N SER A 73 -12.45 -11.99 3.25
CA SER A 73 -12.46 -13.26 2.52
C SER A 73 -13.73 -13.37 1.68
N TYR A 74 -13.66 -14.01 0.51
CA TYR A 74 -14.79 -14.21 -0.41
C TYR A 74 -15.34 -15.63 -0.37
N LYS A 75 -14.91 -16.43 0.59
CA LYS A 75 -15.49 -17.75 0.89
C LYS A 75 -16.67 -17.61 1.85
#